data_AF-A0A542SJ26-F1
#
_entry.id   AF-A0A542SJ26-F1
#
_cell.length_a   1.000
_cell.length_b   1.000
_cell.length_c   1.000
_cell.angle_alpha   90.00
_cell.angle_beta   90.00
_cell.angle_gamma   90.00
#
_symmetry.space_group_name_H-M   'P 1'
#
loop_
_entity.id
_entity.type
_entity.pdbx_description
1 polymer ?
#
loop_
_entity_poly.entity_id
_entity_poly.type
_entity_poly.pdbx_seq_one_letter_code
_entity_poly.pdbx_strand_id
1 'polypeptide(L)'
;MKKILLALTLVFALSSSAFAANTETEPNDTFEMADTLEINSSILGQGESGDWDTFVFVANQTGKMRTSLTNKTQGVVPYVVWASDKTTSLAETSGEAEFDVVAGETYYIRLWSVGKSDYTFSLNNL
;
A
#
# COMPACT_ATOMS: atom_id res chain seq x y z
N MET A 1 -57.97 7.88 -24.37
CA MET A 1 -56.91 6.84 -24.32
C MET A 1 -55.57 7.54 -24.15
N LYS A 2 -55.01 7.56 -22.93
CA LYS A 2 -53.70 8.15 -22.63
C LYS A 2 -52.62 7.09 -22.88
N LYS A 3 -51.66 7.38 -23.75
CA LYS A 3 -50.37 6.67 -23.81
C LYS A 3 -49.29 7.71 -23.51
N ILE A 4 -48.85 7.76 -22.26
CA ILE A 4 -47.65 8.51 -21.88
C ILE A 4 -46.51 7.50 -21.92
N LEU A 5 -45.61 7.70 -22.89
CA LEU A 5 -44.39 6.92 -23.05
C LEU A 5 -43.34 7.52 -22.12
N LEU A 6 -42.94 6.79 -21.08
CA LEU A 6 -41.81 7.17 -20.23
C LEU A 6 -40.53 6.69 -20.91
N ALA A 7 -39.75 7.62 -21.45
CA ALA A 7 -38.39 7.35 -21.91
C ALA A 7 -37.49 7.18 -20.69
N LEU A 8 -36.97 5.96 -20.48
CA LEU A 8 -36.01 5.66 -19.43
C LEU A 8 -34.61 6.02 -19.96
N THR A 9 -34.17 7.26 -19.70
CA THR A 9 -32.77 7.65 -19.94
C THR A 9 -31.89 7.02 -18.87
N LEU A 10 -31.13 6.00 -19.27
CA LEU A 10 -30.09 5.35 -18.48
C LEU A 10 -28.96 6.35 -18.23
N VAL A 11 -28.86 6.88 -17.01
CA VAL A 11 -27.74 7.73 -16.59
C VAL A 11 -26.59 6.82 -16.18
N PHE A 12 -25.58 6.70 -17.04
CA PHE A 12 -24.26 6.22 -16.61
C PHE A 12 -23.62 7.31 -15.76
N ALA A 13 -23.79 7.22 -14.44
CA ALA A 13 -22.93 7.96 -13.53
C ALA A 13 -21.54 7.31 -13.62
N LEU A 14 -20.65 7.87 -14.44
CA LEU A 14 -19.22 7.65 -14.27
C LEU A 14 -18.85 8.31 -12.95
N SER A 15 -18.88 7.55 -11.86
CA SER A 15 -18.27 7.93 -10.61
C SER A 15 -16.76 8.01 -10.84
N SER A 16 -16.29 9.21 -11.22
CA SER A 16 -14.89 9.56 -11.13
C SER A 16 -14.57 9.61 -9.63
N SER A 17 -14.23 8.44 -9.09
CA SER A 17 -13.68 8.32 -7.75
C SER A 17 -12.30 8.96 -7.83
N ALA A 18 -12.21 10.23 -7.48
CA ALA A 18 -10.93 10.84 -7.21
C ALA A 18 -10.34 10.04 -6.05
N PHE A 19 -9.39 9.15 -6.35
CA PHE A 19 -8.60 8.47 -5.34
C PHE A 19 -7.86 9.57 -4.57
N ALA A 20 -8.33 9.90 -3.38
CA ALA A 20 -7.51 10.61 -2.43
C ALA A 20 -6.25 9.75 -2.24
N ALA A 21 -5.08 10.33 -2.44
CA ALA A 21 -3.85 9.62 -2.13
C ALA A 21 -3.88 9.35 -0.62
N ASN A 22 -3.84 8.08 -0.21
CA ASN A 22 -3.62 7.73 1.18
C ASN A 22 -2.23 8.24 1.56
N THR A 23 -2.11 8.94 2.66
CA THR A 23 -0.83 9.36 3.25
C THR A 23 -0.65 8.59 4.55
N GLU A 24 0.58 8.22 4.88
CA GLU A 24 0.91 7.63 6.17
C GLU A 24 0.54 8.55 7.35
N THR A 25 0.47 7.98 8.55
CA THR A 25 0.14 8.65 9.80
C THR A 25 1.16 8.34 10.88
N GLU A 26 1.84 9.38 11.37
CA GLU A 26 2.77 9.25 12.49
C GLU A 26 2.09 9.24 13.87
N PRO A 27 2.63 8.51 14.87
CA PRO A 27 3.82 7.65 14.78
C PRO A 27 3.50 6.27 14.17
N ASN A 28 4.39 5.73 13.33
CA ASN A 28 4.28 4.36 12.79
C ASN A 28 5.61 3.55 12.83
N ASP A 29 6.56 3.94 13.68
CA ASP A 29 7.91 3.37 13.81
C ASP A 29 7.99 1.89 14.22
N THR A 30 6.87 1.34 14.70
CA THR A 30 6.78 0.01 15.32
C THR A 30 5.68 -0.83 14.68
N PHE A 31 5.81 -2.15 14.79
CA PHE A 31 4.78 -3.08 14.30
C PHE A 31 3.41 -2.89 14.97
N GLU A 32 3.39 -2.40 16.21
CA GLU A 32 2.18 -2.14 17.00
C GLU A 32 1.47 -0.84 16.58
N MET A 33 2.20 0.08 15.95
CA MET A 33 1.71 1.37 15.46
C MET A 33 1.59 1.38 13.93
N ALA A 34 1.73 0.22 13.29
CA ALA A 34 1.82 0.14 11.84
C ALA A 34 0.54 0.64 11.16
N ASP A 35 0.72 1.45 10.12
CA ASP A 35 -0.37 1.90 9.27
C ASP A 35 -0.94 0.74 8.44
N THR A 36 -2.25 0.74 8.23
CA THR A 36 -2.86 -0.27 7.35
C THR A 36 -2.61 0.08 5.89
N LEU A 37 -1.99 -0.83 5.16
CA LEU A 37 -1.80 -0.71 3.71
C LEU A 37 -2.86 -1.52 2.98
N GLU A 38 -3.75 -0.84 2.27
CA GLU A 38 -4.79 -1.49 1.47
C GLU A 38 -4.20 -2.18 0.24
N ILE A 39 -4.68 -3.39 -0.06
CA ILE A 39 -4.26 -4.15 -1.25
C ILE A 39 -4.81 -3.48 -2.52
N ASN A 40 -3.99 -3.44 -3.58
CA ASN A 40 -4.23 -2.75 -4.85
C ASN A 40 -4.35 -1.23 -4.68
N SER A 41 -3.56 -0.69 -3.75
CA SER A 41 -3.50 0.74 -3.47
C SER A 41 -2.05 1.23 -3.39
N SER A 42 -1.91 2.54 -3.23
CA SER A 42 -0.65 3.20 -2.94
C SER A 42 -0.81 4.17 -1.78
N ILE A 43 0.24 4.28 -0.97
CA ILE A 43 0.39 5.25 0.12
C ILE A 43 1.53 6.22 -0.18
N LEU A 44 1.35 7.48 0.21
CA LEU A 44 2.37 8.52 0.22
C LEU A 44 3.01 8.54 1.61
N GLY A 45 4.34 8.63 1.64
CA GLY A 45 5.06 8.83 2.90
C GLY A 45 6.17 9.87 2.78
N GLN A 46 6.67 10.28 3.93
CA GLN A 46 7.68 11.31 4.17
C GLN A 46 8.71 10.80 5.16
N GLY A 47 9.71 10.09 4.65
CA GLY A 47 10.79 9.59 5.47
C GLY A 47 11.71 10.71 5.96
N GLU A 48 12.01 10.76 7.26
CA GLU A 48 13.13 11.52 7.80
C GLU A 48 14.38 10.63 8.00
N SER A 49 15.57 11.24 8.14
CA SER A 49 16.79 10.46 8.36
C SER A 49 16.74 9.73 9.70
N GLY A 50 16.82 8.39 9.68
CA GLY A 50 16.74 7.55 10.86
C GLY A 50 15.31 7.13 11.23
N ASP A 51 14.34 7.51 10.40
CA ASP A 51 12.94 7.21 10.57
C ASP A 51 12.60 5.79 10.09
N TRP A 52 11.57 5.22 10.70
CA TRP A 52 11.04 3.91 10.35
C TRP A 52 9.58 4.03 10.04
N ASP A 53 9.16 3.53 8.88
CA ASP A 53 7.75 3.56 8.53
C ASP A 53 7.26 2.12 8.45
N THR A 54 6.34 1.75 9.34
CA THR A 54 5.84 0.37 9.40
C THR A 54 4.40 0.31 8.88
N PHE A 55 4.18 -0.59 7.94
CA PHE A 55 2.87 -0.90 7.39
C PHE A 55 2.46 -2.34 7.68
N VAL A 56 1.16 -2.57 7.78
CA VAL A 56 0.55 -3.89 7.97
C VAL A 56 -0.55 -4.12 6.94
N PHE A 57 -0.65 -5.34 6.43
CA PHE A 57 -1.78 -5.75 5.59
C PHE A 57 -2.17 -7.20 5.86
N VAL A 58 -3.42 -7.52 5.54
CA VAL A 58 -3.94 -8.90 5.58
C VAL A 58 -4.15 -9.35 4.14
N ALA A 59 -3.46 -10.42 3.72
CA ALA A 59 -3.57 -10.93 2.36
C ALA A 59 -5.02 -11.37 2.06
N ASN A 60 -5.60 -10.85 0.99
CA ASN A 60 -6.98 -11.19 0.58
C ASN A 60 -7.07 -12.41 -0.34
N GLN A 61 -5.93 -12.90 -0.83
CA GLN A 61 -5.81 -14.10 -1.65
C GLN A 61 -4.47 -14.82 -1.39
N THR A 62 -4.42 -16.12 -1.63
CA THR A 62 -3.17 -16.89 -1.67
C THR A 62 -2.55 -16.75 -3.04
N GLY A 63 -1.27 -16.43 -3.12
CA GLY A 63 -0.57 -16.28 -4.40
C GLY A 63 0.57 -15.28 -4.30
N LYS A 64 0.96 -14.72 -5.46
CA LYS A 64 2.00 -13.70 -5.52
C LYS A 64 1.42 -12.31 -5.33
N MET A 65 2.18 -11.48 -4.64
CA MET A 65 1.95 -10.04 -4.56
C MET A 65 3.19 -9.31 -5.02
N ARG A 66 3.01 -8.04 -5.41
CA ARG A 66 4.09 -7.13 -5.77
C ARG A 66 4.02 -5.87 -4.93
N THR A 67 5.17 -5.49 -4.39
CA THR A 67 5.39 -4.16 -3.84
C THR A 67 6.20 -3.32 -4.82
N SER A 68 5.93 -2.02 -4.87
CA SER A 68 6.74 -1.06 -5.64
C SER A 68 6.92 0.21 -4.83
N LEU A 69 8.18 0.57 -4.60
CA LEU A 69 8.59 1.80 -3.94
C LEU A 69 9.20 2.78 -4.95
N THR A 70 8.68 3.99 -4.97
CA THR A 70 9.24 5.11 -5.73
C THR A 70 9.68 6.22 -4.78
N ASN A 71 10.99 6.43 -4.66
CA ASN A 71 11.56 7.59 -3.98
C ASN A 71 11.43 8.82 -4.87
N LYS A 72 10.76 9.88 -4.39
CA LYS A 72 10.53 11.11 -5.16
C LYS A 72 11.64 12.14 -5.02
N THR A 73 12.45 12.03 -3.96
CA THR A 73 13.61 12.91 -3.74
C THR A 73 14.89 12.08 -3.57
N GLN A 74 16.03 12.73 -3.26
CA GLN A 74 17.35 12.07 -3.31
C GLN A 74 17.60 11.02 -2.21
N GLY A 75 16.76 10.92 -1.18
CA GLY A 75 16.90 9.90 -0.15
C GLY A 75 16.50 8.51 -0.65
N VAL A 76 17.23 7.48 -0.21
CA VAL A 76 16.87 6.09 -0.41
C VAL A 76 16.11 5.61 0.82
N VAL A 77 14.97 4.96 0.59
CA VAL A 77 14.22 4.26 1.63
C VAL A 77 14.21 2.77 1.27
N PRO A 78 15.14 1.91 1.74
CA PRO A 78 14.96 0.47 1.62
C PRO A 78 13.78 -0.02 2.47
N TYR A 79 13.28 -1.20 2.14
CA TYR A 79 12.27 -1.89 2.96
C TYR A 79 12.48 -3.40 3.02
N VAL A 80 11.88 -3.99 4.05
CA VAL A 80 11.77 -5.43 4.24
C VAL A 80 10.29 -5.81 4.35
N VAL A 81 9.90 -6.90 3.69
CA VAL A 81 8.60 -7.56 3.88
C VAL A 81 8.78 -8.70 4.88
N TRP A 82 8.01 -8.69 5.96
CA TRP A 82 8.03 -9.66 7.03
C TRP A 82 6.78 -10.53 7.01
N ALA A 83 6.93 -11.81 7.31
CA ALA A 83 5.83 -12.70 7.62
C ALA A 83 5.15 -12.32 8.96
N SER A 84 4.05 -13.00 9.29
CA SER A 84 3.26 -12.76 10.51
C SER A 84 4.06 -12.90 11.81
N ASP A 85 5.16 -13.67 11.80
CA ASP A 85 6.05 -13.85 12.93
C ASP A 85 7.00 -12.65 13.19
N LYS A 86 7.01 -11.64 12.31
CA LYS A 86 7.87 -10.44 12.37
C LYS A 86 9.38 -10.74 12.35
N THR A 87 9.79 -11.95 11.98
CA THR A 87 11.20 -12.39 11.98
C THR A 87 11.63 -13.07 10.69
N THR A 88 10.70 -13.64 9.94
CA THR A 88 10.94 -14.22 8.63
C THR A 88 10.81 -13.15 7.56
N SER A 89 11.93 -12.78 6.93
CA SER A 89 11.94 -11.87 5.77
C SER A 89 11.53 -12.63 4.50
N LEU A 90 10.60 -12.05 3.74
CA LEU A 90 10.13 -12.56 2.46
C LEU A 90 10.78 -11.83 1.28
N ALA A 91 11.16 -10.57 1.48
CA ALA A 91 11.84 -9.74 0.49
C ALA A 91 12.54 -8.55 1.17
N GLU A 92 13.63 -8.07 0.57
CA GLU A 92 14.33 -6.85 0.96
C GLU A 92 14.84 -6.13 -0.29
N THR A 93 14.51 -4.85 -0.45
CA THR A 93 14.85 -4.07 -1.67
C THR A 93 14.67 -2.57 -1.42
N SER A 94 15.03 -1.75 -2.40
CA SER A 94 14.76 -0.30 -2.43
C SER A 94 13.93 0.11 -3.66
N GLY A 95 13.20 -0.85 -4.24
CA GLY A 95 12.36 -0.67 -5.44
C GLY A 95 11.21 -1.67 -5.45
N GLU A 96 11.21 -2.60 -6.41
CA GLU A 96 10.15 -3.60 -6.53
C GLU A 96 10.56 -4.95 -5.92
N ALA A 97 9.58 -5.65 -5.36
CA ALA A 97 9.72 -7.04 -4.93
C ALA A 97 8.45 -7.83 -5.20
N GLU A 98 8.61 -9.13 -5.45
CA GLU A 98 7.52 -10.09 -5.49
C GLU A 98 7.73 -11.15 -4.41
N PHE A 99 6.64 -11.54 -3.75
CA PHE A 99 6.67 -12.54 -2.69
C PHE A 99 5.35 -13.31 -2.65
N ASP A 100 5.39 -14.51 -2.07
CA ASP A 100 4.23 -15.37 -1.92
C ASP A 100 3.52 -15.10 -0.59
N VAL A 101 2.19 -15.06 -0.61
CA VAL A 101 1.32 -14.87 0.55
C VAL A 101 0.24 -15.93 0.63
N VAL A 102 -0.34 -16.08 1.83
CA VAL A 102 -1.48 -16.95 2.11
C VAL A 102 -2.67 -16.10 2.53
N ALA A 103 -3.84 -16.34 1.94
CA ALA A 103 -5.07 -15.62 2.26
C ALA A 103 -5.39 -15.67 3.77
N GLY A 104 -5.71 -14.52 4.35
CA GLY A 104 -6.04 -14.37 5.77
C GLY A 104 -4.84 -14.16 6.68
N GLU A 105 -3.61 -14.39 6.21
CA GLU A 105 -2.40 -14.11 6.99
C GLU A 105 -2.06 -12.62 7.00
N THR A 106 -1.49 -12.18 8.11
CA THR A 106 -1.01 -10.80 8.30
C THR A 106 0.47 -10.71 7.96
N TYR A 107 0.84 -9.63 7.27
CA TYR A 107 2.21 -9.35 6.87
C TYR A 107 2.56 -7.92 7.24
N TYR A 108 3.85 -7.67 7.43
CA TYR A 108 4.35 -6.34 7.76
C TYR A 108 5.37 -5.90 6.73
N ILE A 109 5.43 -4.60 6.49
CA ILE A 109 6.41 -3.98 5.61
C ILE A 109 7.05 -2.88 6.43
N ARG A 110 8.38 -2.91 6.51
CA ARG A 110 9.12 -1.91 7.29
C ARG A 110 10.12 -1.20 6.41
N LEU A 111 9.93 0.10 6.26
CA LEU A 111 10.79 1.02 5.53
C LEU A 111 11.78 1.64 6.52
N TRP A 112 13.00 1.92 6.05
CA TRP A 112 13.99 2.67 6.81
C TRP A 112 14.52 3.83 6.00
N SER A 113 14.34 5.04 6.49
CA SER A 113 14.73 6.24 5.76
C SER A 113 16.17 6.63 6.07
N VAL A 114 17.06 6.52 5.07
CA VAL A 114 18.50 6.85 5.20
C VAL A 114 18.76 8.35 5.08
N GLY A 115 17.77 9.08 4.58
CA GLY A 115 17.78 10.52 4.42
C GLY A 115 16.36 11.02 4.21
N LYS A 116 16.19 12.33 4.07
CA LYS A 116 14.88 12.90 3.79
C LYS A 116 14.38 12.41 2.43
N SER A 117 13.24 11.71 2.41
CA SER A 117 12.62 11.28 1.16
C SER A 117 11.11 11.20 1.24
N ASP A 118 10.44 11.99 0.40
CA ASP A 118 9.07 11.68 0.03
C ASP A 118 9.05 10.42 -0.84
N TYR A 119 8.12 9.52 -0.59
CA TYR A 119 7.97 8.32 -1.38
C TYR A 119 6.52 7.99 -1.72
N THR A 120 6.35 7.07 -2.67
CA THR A 120 5.09 6.38 -2.92
C THR A 120 5.36 4.90 -2.84
N PHE A 121 4.61 4.23 -1.97
CA PHE A 121 4.69 2.79 -1.79
C PHE A 121 3.38 2.16 -2.21
N SER A 122 3.43 1.07 -2.97
CA SER A 122 2.24 0.37 -3.46
C SER A 122 2.32 -1.12 -3.20
N LEU A 123 1.16 -1.73 -3.03
CA LEU A 123 0.99 -3.15 -2.79
C LEU A 123 -0.14 -3.66 -3.70
N ASN A 124 0.16 -4.65 -4.54
CA ASN A 124 -0.79 -5.18 -5.52
C ASN A 124 -0.79 -6.71 -5.50
N ASN A 125 -1.95 -7.29 -5.76
CA ASN A 125 -2.04 -8.68 -6.16
C ASN A 125 -1.47 -8.87 -7.57
N LEU A 126 -0.89 -10.04 -7.84
CA LEU A 126 -0.51 -10.49 -9.17
C LEU A 126 -1.47 -11.56 -9.72
#